data_AF-A0A436BM24-F1
#
_entry.id   AF-A0A436BM24-F1
#
_cell.length_a   1.000
_cell.length_b   1.000
_cell.length_c   1.000
_cell.angle_alpha   90.00
_cell.angle_beta   90.00
_cell.angle_gamma   90.00
#
_symmetry.space_group_name_H-M   'P 1'
#
loop_
_entity.id
_entity.type
_entity.pdbx_description
1 polymer ?
#
loop_
_entity_poly.entity_id
_entity_poly.type
_entity_poly.pdbx_seq_one_letter_code
_entity_poly.pdbx_strand_id
1 'polypeptide(L)'
;YPKNLNAAFAVALAAGIDKVTVSVVADPKAAGNTHEIEVESTAGTASFRLVNTPSASNPKTSMLTAHSLVAALGELLDREGLS
;
A
#
# COMPACT_ATOMS: atom_id res chain seq x y z
N TYR A 1 2.32 2.82 -17.81
CA TYR A 1 1.69 2.28 -16.59
C TYR A 1 2.81 1.89 -15.61
N PRO A 2 3.21 2.78 -14.68
CA PRO A 2 4.08 2.38 -13.55
C PRO A 2 3.71 2.99 -12.19
N LYS A 3 2.65 3.81 -12.09
CA LYS A 3 2.42 4.72 -10.94
C LYS A 3 2.02 4.02 -9.63
N ASN A 4 1.57 2.77 -9.67
CA ASN A 4 1.01 2.06 -8.51
C ASN A 4 1.93 0.95 -7.99
N LEU A 5 3.15 0.84 -8.52
CA LEU A 5 4.11 -0.20 -8.13
C LEU A 5 4.73 0.05 -6.75
N ASN A 6 4.58 1.25 -6.19
CA ASN A 6 5.14 1.61 -4.89
C ASN A 6 4.67 0.68 -3.75
N ALA A 7 3.42 0.20 -3.79
CA ALA A 7 2.91 -0.75 -2.81
C ALA A 7 3.65 -2.10 -2.90
N ALA A 8 3.83 -2.61 -4.11
CA ALA A 8 4.59 -3.84 -4.34
C ALA A 8 6.05 -3.70 -3.95
N PHE A 9 6.67 -2.55 -4.25
CA PHE A 9 8.05 -2.26 -3.85
C PHE A 9 8.20 -2.17 -2.33
N ALA A 10 7.25 -1.55 -1.63
CA ALA A 10 7.25 -1.51 -0.16
C ALA A 10 7.17 -2.93 0.45
N VAL A 11 6.33 -3.82 -0.11
CA VAL A 11 6.28 -5.23 0.31
C VAL A 11 7.62 -5.92 0.03
N ALA A 12 8.21 -5.70 -1.14
CA ALA A 12 9.51 -6.27 -1.51
C ALA A 12 10.65 -5.81 -0.59
N LEU A 13 10.64 -4.56 -0.13
CA LEU A 13 11.59 -4.06 0.86
C LEU A 13 11.44 -4.77 2.22
N ALA A 14 10.21 -5.13 2.60
CA ALA A 14 9.95 -5.80 3.87
C ALA A 14 10.20 -7.32 3.82
N ALA A 15 9.88 -7.97 2.71
CA ALA A 15 9.91 -9.44 2.58
C ALA A 15 11.15 -9.99 1.84
N GLY A 16 11.80 -9.16 1.02
CA GLY A 16 12.82 -9.55 0.04
C GLY A 16 12.26 -9.57 -1.38
N ILE A 17 12.97 -8.95 -2.33
CA ILE A 17 12.52 -8.79 -3.72
C ILE A 17 12.30 -10.15 -4.42
N ASP A 18 13.15 -11.13 -4.13
CA ASP A 18 13.09 -12.49 -4.67
C ASP A 18 11.85 -13.28 -4.20
N LYS A 19 11.18 -12.81 -3.15
CA LYS A 19 9.98 -13.46 -2.58
C LYS A 19 8.67 -12.80 -2.99
N VAL A 20 8.72 -11.75 -3.81
CA VAL A 20 7.53 -10.98 -4.20
C VAL A 20 7.27 -11.13 -5.69
N THR A 21 6.14 -11.73 -6.01
CA THR A 21 5.59 -11.74 -7.37
C THR A 21 4.53 -10.65 -7.50
N VAL A 22 4.51 -9.94 -8.63
CA VAL A 22 3.59 -8.83 -8.86
C VAL A 22 2.84 -9.05 -10.17
N SER A 23 1.52 -8.92 -10.11
CA SER A 23 0.66 -8.85 -11.29
C SER A 23 -0.05 -7.50 -11.34
N VAL A 24 -0.29 -7.00 -12.55
CA VAL A 24 -0.99 -5.74 -12.76
C VAL A 24 -2.10 -6.00 -13.75
N VAL A 25 -3.34 -5.84 -13.30
CA VAL A 25 -4.54 -6.14 -14.07
C VAL A 25 -5.28 -4.83 -14.39
N ALA A 26 -5.66 -4.66 -15.65
CA ALA A 26 -6.55 -3.59 -16.08
C ALA A 26 -7.94 -4.18 -16.30
N ASP A 27 -8.85 -3.95 -15.35
CA ASP A 27 -10.22 -4.46 -15.40
C ASP A 27 -11.21 -3.28 -15.54
N PRO A 28 -11.98 -3.19 -16.65
CA PRO A 28 -12.96 -2.13 -16.85
C PRO A 28 -14.15 -2.20 -15.87
N LYS A 29 -14.34 -3.32 -15.17
CA LYS A 29 -15.38 -3.51 -14.15
C LYS A 29 -14.88 -3.22 -12.73
N ALA A 30 -13.60 -2.90 -12.55
CA ALA A 30 -13.04 -2.60 -11.23
C ALA A 30 -13.73 -1.36 -10.63
N ALA A 31 -14.18 -1.48 -9.37
CA ALA A 31 -14.83 -0.39 -8.65
C ALA A 31 -13.88 0.75 -8.22
N GLY A 32 -12.56 0.53 -8.36
CA GLY A 32 -11.53 1.48 -7.97
C GLY A 32 -10.13 0.86 -8.06
N ASN A 33 -9.11 1.63 -7.68
CA ASN A 33 -7.75 1.12 -7.61
C ASN A 33 -7.64 0.14 -6.46
N THR A 34 -7.36 -1.12 -6.79
CA THR A 34 -7.35 -2.21 -5.83
C THR A 34 -5.94 -2.76 -5.66
N HIS A 35 -5.51 -2.90 -4.41
CA HIS A 35 -4.31 -3.64 -4.03
C HIS A 35 -4.73 -4.93 -3.33
N GLU A 36 -4.24 -6.05 -3.83
CA GLU A 36 -4.37 -7.36 -3.20
C GLU A 36 -2.98 -7.87 -2.85
N ILE A 37 -2.82 -8.31 -1.60
CA ILE A 37 -1.58 -8.84 -1.08
C ILE A 37 -1.91 -10.17 -0.41
N GLU A 38 -1.34 -11.23 -0.95
CA GLU A 38 -1.42 -12.58 -0.39
C GLU A 38 -0.04 -12.92 0.17
N VAL A 39 -0.02 -13.43 1.41
CA VAL A 39 1.20 -13.75 2.15
C VAL A 39 1.12 -15.17 2.64
N GLU A 40 2.18 -15.93 2.42
CA GLU A 40 2.37 -17.26 2.97
C GLU A 40 3.69 -17.32 3.74
N SER A 41 3.67 -17.97 4.90
CA SER A 41 4.86 -18.14 5.74
C SER A 41 4.72 -19.39 6.62
N THR A 42 5.78 -19.75 7.33
CA THR A 42 5.73 -20.83 8.33
C THR A 42 4.79 -20.52 9.50
N ALA A 43 4.45 -19.25 9.72
CA ALA A 43 3.50 -18.83 10.76
C ALA A 43 2.03 -18.91 10.30
N GLY A 44 1.79 -19.11 8.99
CA GLY A 44 0.45 -19.15 8.38
C GLY A 44 0.32 -18.23 7.18
N THR A 45 -0.93 -18.03 6.76
CA THR A 45 -1.31 -17.26 5.57
C THR A 45 -2.12 -16.02 5.93
N ALA A 46 -1.95 -14.94 5.16
CA ALA A 46 -2.74 -13.72 5.31
C ALA A 46 -3.13 -13.14 3.95
N SER A 47 -4.28 -12.46 3.90
CA SER A 47 -4.77 -11.77 2.71
C SER A 47 -5.22 -10.37 3.05
N PHE A 48 -4.77 -9.38 2.29
CA PHE A 48 -5.15 -7.98 2.42
C PHE A 48 -5.76 -7.50 1.11
N ARG A 49 -6.94 -6.88 1.17
CA ARG A 49 -7.60 -6.27 0.01
C ARG A 49 -7.96 -4.83 0.31
N LEU A 50 -7.37 -3.90 -0.44
CA LEU A 50 -7.58 -2.46 -0.28
C LEU A 50 -8.16 -1.89 -1.57
N VAL A 51 -9.42 -1.43 -1.51
CA VAL A 51 -10.07 -0.73 -2.63
C VAL A 51 -10.06 0.76 -2.32
N ASN A 52 -9.10 1.47 -2.91
CA ASN A 52 -8.87 2.87 -2.60
C ASN A 52 -9.74 3.78 -3.47
N THR A 53 -10.53 4.64 -2.83
CA THR A 53 -11.17 5.77 -3.49
C THR A 53 -10.14 6.86 -3.78
N PRO A 54 -10.10 7.42 -5.01
CA PRO A 54 -9.27 8.58 -5.31
C PRO A 54 -9.58 9.73 -4.34
N SER A 55 -8.56 10.48 -3.95
CA SER A 55 -8.79 11.72 -3.23
C SER A 55 -9.53 12.73 -4.11
N ALA A 56 -10.54 13.40 -3.56
CA ALA A 56 -11.29 14.43 -4.27
C ALA A 56 -10.39 15.63 -4.67
N SER A 57 -9.38 15.96 -3.86
CA SER A 57 -8.47 17.09 -4.10
C SER A 57 -7.26 16.72 -4.97
N ASN A 58 -6.86 15.45 -5.00
CA ASN A 58 -5.82 14.95 -5.90
C ASN A 58 -6.15 13.52 -6.37
N PRO A 59 -6.84 13.37 -7.52
CA PRO A 59 -7.25 12.07 -8.03
C PRO A 59 -6.10 11.11 -8.39
N LYS A 60 -4.84 11.59 -8.40
CA LYS A 60 -3.66 10.75 -8.66
C LYS A 60 -3.23 9.94 -7.43
N THR A 61 -3.79 10.21 -6.25
CA THR A 61 -3.46 9.54 -4.99
C THR A 61 -4.72 9.23 -4.17
N SER A 62 -4.61 8.35 -3.17
CA SER A 62 -5.70 8.06 -2.23
C SER A 62 -5.55 8.88 -0.95
N MET A 63 -6.68 9.12 -0.26
CA MET A 63 -6.65 9.71 1.08
C MET A 63 -5.91 8.81 2.08
N LEU A 64 -5.94 7.49 1.87
CA LEU A 64 -5.21 6.53 2.70
C LEU A 64 -3.71 6.83 2.73
N THR A 65 -3.10 7.17 1.59
CA THR A 65 -1.68 7.55 1.52
C THR A 65 -1.38 8.84 2.30
N ALA A 66 -2.29 9.82 2.27
CA ALA A 66 -2.13 11.04 3.06
C ALA A 66 -2.22 10.73 4.56
N HIS A 67 -3.21 9.93 4.97
CA HIS A 67 -3.37 9.52 6.36
C HIS A 67 -2.19 8.70 6.87
N SER A 68 -1.62 7.79 6.06
CA SER A 68 -0.43 7.03 6.45
C SER A 68 0.79 7.92 6.69
N LEU A 69 0.94 8.99 5.89
CA LEU A 69 2.02 9.96 6.09
C LEU A 69 1.84 10.76 7.39
N VAL A 70 0.61 11.20 7.69
CA VAL A 70 0.32 11.90 8.95
C VAL A 70 0.58 11.00 10.15
N ALA A 71 0.17 9.73 10.09
CA ALA A 71 0.43 8.76 11.16
C ALA A 71 1.94 8.54 11.37
N ALA A 72 2.69 8.32 10.29
CA ALA A 72 4.14 8.13 10.36
C ALA A 72 4.88 9.36 10.91
N LEU A 73 4.41 10.57 10.60
CA LEU A 73 4.96 11.80 11.18
C LEU A 73 4.65 11.91 12.68
N GLY A 74 3.42 11.56 13.09
CA GLY A 74 3.05 11.51 14.51
C GLY A 74 3.97 10.57 15.29
N GLU A 75 4.13 9.33 14.81
CA GLU A 75 5.03 8.34 15.42
C GLU A 75 6.49 8.84 15.51
N LEU A 76 6.96 9.54 14.48
CA LEU A 76 8.29 10.13 14.48
C LEU A 76 8.41 11.23 15.56
N LEU A 77 7.45 12.14 15.64
CA LEU A 77 7.47 13.24 16.62
C LEU A 77 7.39 12.71 18.05
N ASP A 78 6.55 11.70 18.30
CA ASP A 78 6.45 11.02 19.59
C ASP A 78 7.79 10.40 20.01
N ARG A 79 8.46 9.73 19.06
CA ARG A 79 9.75 9.08 19.31
C ARG A 79 10.86 10.09 19.64
N GLU A 80 10.85 11.26 19.01
CA GLU A 80 11.83 12.32 19.26
C GLU A 80 11.45 13.24 20.44
N GLY A 81 10.32 13.00 21.11
CA GLY A 81 9.85 13.79 22.25
C GLY A 81 9.41 15.21 21.89
N LEU A 82 8.92 15.39 20.66
CA LEU A 82 8.51 16.68 20.09
C LEU A 82 6.98 16.84 19.98
N SER A 83 6.22 15.86 20.47
CA SER A 83 4.75 15.89 20.56
C SER A 83 4.23 16.63 21.79
#